data_AF-A0A7V9HSQ5-F1
#
_entry.id   AF-A0A7V9HSQ5-F1
#
_cell.length_a   1.000
_cell.length_b   1.000
_cell.length_c   1.000
_cell.angle_alpha   90.00
_cell.angle_beta   90.00
_cell.angle_gamma   90.00
#
_symmetry.space_group_name_H-M   'P 1'
#
loop_
_entity.id
_entity.type
_entity.pdbx_description
1 polymer ?
#
loop_
_entity_poly.entity_id
_entity_poly.type
_entity_poly.pdbx_seq_one_letter_code
_entity_poly.pdbx_strand_id
1 'polypeptide(L)' 'MRTTITLDDEVAAAVWRLRKERGSGVSAAINDLARRGLAAEAHATPRFEQETSAIGLRIDVDNVAEALEQLDD' A
#
# COMPACT_ATOMS: atom_id res chain seq x y z
N MET A 1 -14.14 2.21 23.84
CA MET A 1 -13.55 3.30 24.66
C MET A 1 -14.16 4.62 24.23
N ARG A 2 -14.35 5.59 25.15
CA ARG A 2 -14.82 6.94 24.80
C ARG A 2 -13.67 7.92 25.00
N THR A 3 -13.30 8.61 23.93
CA THR A 3 -12.18 9.55 23.90
C THR A 3 -12.64 10.82 23.22
N THR A 4 -12.24 11.97 23.75
CA THR A 4 -12.40 13.26 23.07
C THR A 4 -11.14 13.51 22.25
N ILE A 5 -11.31 13.79 20.97
CA ILE A 5 -10.22 14.06 20.02
C ILE A 5 -10.52 15.37 19.30
N THR A 6 -9.47 16.13 18.98
CA THR A 6 -9.56 17.27 18.07
C THR A 6 -9.26 16.77 16.66
N LEU A 7 -10.00 17.25 15.66
CA LEU A 7 -9.80 16.92 14.26
C LEU A 7 -9.37 18.17 13.50
N ASP A 8 -8.38 18.03 12.62
CA ASP A 8 -8.07 19.07 11.65
C ASP A 8 -9.20 19.20 10.62
N ASP A 9 -9.31 20.37 10.00
CA ASP A 9 -10.40 20.72 9.08
C ASP A 9 -10.55 19.71 7.93
N GLU A 10 -9.42 19.23 7.39
CA GLU A 10 -9.42 18.23 6.31
C GLU A 10 -10.00 16.88 6.77
N VAL A 11 -9.72 16.48 8.01
CA VAL A 11 -10.21 15.22 8.58
C VAL A 11 -11.70 15.34 8.89
N ALA A 12 -12.14 16.49 9.41
CA ALA A 12 -13.54 16.78 9.63
C ALA A 12 -14.35 16.73 8.32
N ALA A 13 -13.80 17.27 7.23
CA ALA A 13 -14.42 17.21 5.91
C ALA A 13 -14.53 15.76 5.38
N ALA A 14 -13.48 14.95 5.56
CA ALA A 14 -13.50 13.53 5.19
C ALA A 14 -14.56 12.73 5.97
N VAL A 15 -14.69 12.99 7.29
CA VAL A 15 -15.74 12.39 8.13
C VAL A 15 -17.13 12.79 7.60
N TRP A 16 -17.35 14.07 7.28
CA TRP A 16 -18.63 14.55 6.77
C TRP A 16 -19.01 13.89 5.44
N ARG A 17 -18.06 13.77 4.50
CA ARG A 17 -18.27 13.09 3.23
C ARG A 17 -18.67 11.64 3.43
N LEU A 18 -17.94 10.91 4.27
CA LEU A 18 -18.23 9.51 4.56
C LEU A 18 -19.61 9.31 5.19
N ARG A 19 -20.04 10.23 6.06
CA ARG A 19 -21.38 10.22 6.64
C ARG A 19 -22.45 10.40 5.57
N LYS A 20 -22.26 11.31 4.61
CA LYS A 20 -23.20 11.55 3.52
C LYS A 20 -23.33 10.34 2.59
N GLU A 21 -22.22 9.68 2.29
CA GLU A 21 -22.19 8.50 1.41
C GLU A 21 -22.82 7.26 2.06
N ARG A 22 -22.62 7.07 3.37
CA ARG A 22 -23.01 5.82 4.07
C ARG A 22 -24.17 5.95 5.04
N GLY A 23 -24.71 7.17 5.22
CA GLY A 23 -25.81 7.43 6.16
C GLY A 23 -25.46 7.16 7.63
N SER A 24 -24.18 7.30 8.01
CA SER A 24 -23.68 6.91 9.33
C SER A 24 -23.53 8.08 10.32
N GLY A 25 -23.53 7.76 11.62
CA GLY A 25 -23.22 8.70 12.69
C GLY A 25 -21.74 9.10 12.73
N VAL A 26 -21.40 10.24 13.35
CA VAL A 26 -20.02 10.76 13.43
C VAL A 26 -19.04 9.73 14.00
N SER A 27 -19.38 9.13 15.13
CA SER A 27 -18.53 8.11 15.77
C SER A 27 -18.31 6.89 14.87
N ALA A 28 -19.35 6.45 14.14
CA ALA A 28 -19.23 5.33 13.23
C ALA A 28 -18.30 5.65 12.06
N ALA A 29 -18.44 6.85 11.47
CA ALA A 29 -17.58 7.32 10.39
C ALA A 29 -16.11 7.46 10.83
N ILE A 30 -15.85 8.02 12.02
CA ILE A 30 -14.48 8.14 12.57
C ILE A 30 -13.85 6.76 12.78
N ASN A 31 -14.59 5.82 13.39
CA ASN A 31 -14.07 4.47 13.62
C ASN A 31 -13.82 3.71 12.31
N ASP A 32 -14.62 3.94 11.27
CA ASP A 32 -14.40 3.37 9.94
C ASP A 32 -13.14 3.95 9.28
N LEU A 33 -12.93 5.27 9.33
CA LEU A 33 -11.70 5.90 8.84
C LEU A 33 -10.46 5.38 9.60
N ALA A 34 -10.52 5.31 10.93
CA ALA A 34 -9.42 4.80 11.74
C ALA A 34 -9.08 3.34 11.39
N ARG A 35 -10.10 2.48 11.22
CA ARG A 35 -9.89 1.08 10.80
C ARG A 35 -9.25 0.98 9.42
N ARG A 36 -9.66 1.81 8.46
CA ARG A 36 -9.05 1.84 7.11
C ARG A 36 -7.60 2.31 7.16
N GLY A 37 -7.29 3.29 8.00
CA GLY A 37 -5.90 3.75 8.21
C GLY A 37 -5.01 2.63 8.76
N LEU A 38 -5.48 1.94 9.81
CA LEU A 38 -4.76 0.81 10.40
C LEU A 38 -4.58 -0.35 9.40
N ALA A 39 -5.61 -0.64 8.59
CA ALA A 39 -5.52 -1.66 7.56
C ALA A 39 -4.53 -1.28 6.44
N ALA A 40 -4.52 -0.01 6.02
CA ALA A 40 -3.60 0.48 5.00
C ALA A 40 -2.13 0.38 5.46
N GLU A 41 -1.85 0.66 6.73
CA GLU A 41 -0.53 0.44 7.34
C GLU A 41 -0.15 -1.05 7.34
N ALA A 42 -1.08 -1.92 7.72
CA ALA A 42 -0.86 -3.37 7.71
C ALA A 42 -0.66 -3.96 6.30
N HIS A 43 -1.17 -3.29 5.27
CA HIS A 43 -1.05 -3.68 3.85
C HIS A 43 -0.01 -2.85 3.10
N ALA A 44 0.87 -2.12 3.81
CA ALA A 44 2.06 -1.56 3.19
C ALA A 44 2.78 -2.71 2.46
N THR A 45 2.85 -2.61 1.13
CA THR A 45 3.44 -3.67 0.31
C THR A 45 4.82 -3.98 0.89
N PRO A 46 5.14 -5.25 1.18
CA PRO A 46 6.47 -5.57 1.68
C PRO A 46 7.49 -4.96 0.73
N ARG A 47 8.53 -4.36 1.30
CA ARG A 47 9.62 -3.79 0.51
C ARG A 47 10.07 -4.88 -0.47
N PHE A 48 10.25 -4.52 -1.73
CA PHE A 48 10.77 -5.46 -2.72
C PHE A 48 12.11 -6.00 -2.22
N GLU A 49 12.18 -7.31 -2.01
CA GLU A 49 13.40 -8.05 -1.72
C GLU A 49 13.70 -8.92 -2.93
N GLN A 50 14.84 -8.66 -3.58
CA GLN A 50 15.26 -9.44 -4.74
C GLN A 50 15.69 -10.83 -4.26
N GLU A 51 14.90 -11.85 -4.61
CA GLU A 51 15.28 -13.24 -4.40
C GLU A 51 16.24 -13.69 -5.49
N THR A 52 17.54 -13.74 -5.17
CA THR A 52 18.56 -14.29 -6.05
C THR A 52 18.87 -15.73 -5.68
N SER A 53 18.92 -16.62 -6.68
CA SER A 53 19.42 -17.98 -6.52
C SER A 53 20.59 -18.23 -7.48
N ALA A 54 21.53 -19.09 -7.07
CA ALA A 54 22.62 -19.49 -7.94
C ALA A 54 22.12 -20.52 -8.95
N ILE A 55 21.85 -20.07 -10.18
CA ILE A 55 21.35 -20.95 -11.26
C ILE A 55 22.48 -21.65 -12.05
N GLY A 56 23.74 -21.40 -11.70
CA GLY A 56 24.90 -22.04 -12.37
C GLY A 56 25.18 -21.57 -13.79
N LEU A 57 24.47 -20.55 -14.27
CA LEU A 57 24.61 -19.97 -15.60
C LEU A 57 25.68 -18.87 -15.60
N ARG A 58 26.57 -18.88 -16.60
CA ARG A 58 27.43 -17.75 -16.95
C ARG A 58 27.08 -17.31 -18.36
N ILE A 59 26.81 -16.03 -18.53
CA ILE A 59 26.55 -15.41 -19.82
C ILE A 59 27.71 -14.48 -20.11
N ASP A 60 28.23 -14.56 -21.34
CA ASP A 60 29.21 -13.59 -21.83
C ASP A 60 28.51 -12.26 -22.10
N VAL A 61 29.03 -11.19 -21.51
CA VAL A 61 28.44 -9.84 -21.58
C VAL A 61 29.22 -8.89 -22.49
N ASP A 62 30.26 -9.37 -23.18
CA ASP A 62 30.99 -8.57 -24.16
C ASP A 62 30.10 -8.23 -25.38
N ASN A 63 29.10 -9.06 -25.67
CA ASN A 63 28.03 -8.79 -26.62
C ASN A 63 26.64 -8.83 -25.95
N VAL A 64 26.15 -7.66 -25.53
CA VAL A 64 24.87 -7.54 -24.81
C VAL A 64 23.67 -8.00 -25.65
N ALA A 65 23.69 -7.83 -26.97
CA ALA A 65 22.56 -8.21 -27.82
C ALA A 65 22.35 -9.73 -27.81
N GLU A 66 23.43 -10.47 -28.01
CA GLU A 66 23.44 -11.94 -28.00
C GLU A 66 23.18 -12.51 -26.60
N ALA A 67 23.67 -11.82 -25.55
CA ALA A 67 23.38 -12.18 -24.16
C ALA A 67 21.89 -12.09 -23.81
N LEU A 68 21.17 -11.09 -24.36
CA LEU A 68 19.74 -10.92 -24.12
C LEU A 68 18.91 -11.96 -24.89
N GLU A 69 19.28 -12.30 -26.13
CA GLU A 69 18.61 -13.36 -26.89
C GLU A 69 18.63 -14.71 -26.16
N GLN A 70 19.70 -15.02 -25.42
CA GLN A 70 19.81 -16.26 -24.63
C GLN A 70 18.85 -16.32 -23.43
N LEU A 71 18.27 -15.20 -23.00
CA LEU A 71 17.37 -15.10 -21.84
C LEU A 71 15.88 -15.11 -22.21
N ASP A 72 15.55 -15.01 -23.50
CA ASP A 72 14.17 -14.89 -24.00
C ASP A 72 13.48 -16.25 -24.28
N ASP A 73 14.18 -17.39 -24.14
CA ASP A 73 13.68 -18.77 -24.29
C ASP A 73 13.59 -19.52 -22.94
#